data_AF-A0A7W9QFM3-F1
#
_entry.id   AF-A0A7W9QFM3-F1
#
_cell.length_a   1.000
_cell.length_b   1.000
_cell.length_c   1.000
_cell.angle_alpha   90.00
_cell.angle_beta   90.00
_cell.angle_gamma   90.00
#
_symmetry.space_group_name_H-M   'P 1'
#
loop_
_entity.id
_entity.type
_entity.pdbx_description
1 polymer ?
#
loop_
_entity_poly.entity_id
_entity_poly.type
_entity_poly.pdbx_seq_one_letter_code
_entity_poly.pdbx_strand_id
1 'polypeptide(L)'
;MTRSTYRYVGMAIEPDPGAAPYTVRATCATCGERSPDPEAEGPTGQHSEAQRWCRDHAAHHHPDGRHLHYTATVTYGWQITPTEDIGPAADHGSAASSTPNSPNTLVRPPSYPKAVST
;
A
#
# COMPACT_ATOMS: atom_id res chain seq x y z
N MET A 1 39.97 -6.01 0.56
CA MET A 1 38.93 -4.94 0.53
C MET A 1 37.88 -5.36 -0.47
N THR A 2 36.69 -5.72 -0.01
CA THR A 2 35.58 -6.16 -0.87
C THR A 2 34.88 -4.92 -1.43
N ARG A 3 34.73 -4.83 -2.74
CA ARG A 3 34.10 -3.69 -3.40
C ARG A 3 32.60 -4.00 -3.54
N SER A 4 31.77 -3.23 -2.85
CA SER A 4 30.31 -3.33 -2.99
C SER A 4 29.86 -2.61 -4.26
N THR A 5 29.12 -3.31 -5.11
CA THR A 5 28.48 -2.73 -6.28
C THR A 5 26.98 -2.60 -5.99
N TYR A 6 26.43 -1.40 -6.18
CA TYR A 6 24.99 -1.16 -6.07
C TYR A 6 24.41 -1.00 -7.47
N ARG A 7 23.28 -1.64 -7.74
CA ARG A 7 22.50 -1.43 -8.98
C ARG A 7 21.06 -1.06 -8.63
N TYR A 8 20.47 -0.19 -9.43
CA TYR A 8 19.04 0.05 -9.38
C TYR A 8 18.31 -1.13 -10.01
N VAL A 9 17.24 -1.57 -9.36
CA VAL A 9 16.40 -2.69 -9.78
C VAL A 9 15.00 -2.14 -9.97
N GLY A 10 14.35 -2.49 -11.08
CA GLY A 10 12.94 -2.15 -11.30
C GLY A 10 12.05 -2.82 -10.24
N MET A 11 11.09 -2.08 -9.69
CA MET A 11 10.14 -2.59 -8.70
C MET A 11 8.71 -2.46 -9.23
N ALA A 12 7.90 -3.50 -9.07
CA ALA A 12 6.47 -3.47 -9.28
C ALA A 12 5.76 -3.32 -7.93
N ILE A 13 4.65 -2.59 -7.94
CA ILE A 13 3.71 -2.51 -6.82
C ILE A 13 2.43 -3.18 -7.29
N GLU A 14 2.09 -4.31 -6.67
CA GLU A 14 0.93 -5.10 -7.03
C GLU A 14 0.05 -5.33 -5.78
N PRO A 15 -1.26 -5.57 -5.94
CA PRO A 15 -2.08 -6.05 -4.83
C PRO A 15 -1.45 -7.31 -4.24
N ASP A 16 -1.26 -7.33 -2.93
CA ASP A 16 -0.72 -8.50 -2.25
C ASP A 16 -1.74 -9.65 -2.31
N PRO A 17 -1.40 -10.81 -2.90
CA PRO A 17 -2.31 -11.96 -3.01
C PRO A 17 -2.52 -12.70 -1.68
N GLY A 18 -1.66 -12.48 -0.68
CA GLY A 18 -1.72 -13.10 0.65
C GLY A 18 -2.24 -12.18 1.76
N ALA A 19 -2.20 -10.87 1.58
CA ALA A 19 -2.86 -9.93 2.48
C ALA A 19 -4.31 -9.70 2.07
N ALA A 20 -5.19 -9.42 3.04
CA ALA A 20 -6.45 -8.77 2.71
C ALA A 20 -6.08 -7.44 2.03
N PRO A 21 -6.40 -7.24 0.75
CA PRO A 21 -5.96 -6.05 0.01
C PRO A 21 -6.56 -4.76 0.60
N TYR A 22 -7.55 -4.91 1.49
CA TYR A 22 -8.35 -3.86 2.06
C TYR A 22 -8.92 -4.24 3.44
N THR A 23 -8.83 -3.35 4.42
CA THR A 23 -9.50 -3.49 5.73
C THR A 23 -10.14 -2.17 6.16
N VAL A 24 -11.43 -2.17 6.53
CA VAL A 24 -12.13 -1.01 7.13
C VAL A 24 -12.39 -1.24 8.60
N ARG A 25 -12.05 -0.25 9.44
CA ARG A 25 -12.41 -0.23 10.85
C ARG A 25 -12.89 1.16 11.26
N ALA A 26 -13.85 1.22 12.18
CA ALA A 26 -14.28 2.47 12.80
C ALA A 26 -13.73 2.57 14.23
N THR A 27 -13.50 3.79 14.71
CA THR A 27 -13.13 4.07 16.10
C THR A 27 -13.97 5.22 16.61
N CYS A 28 -14.59 5.08 17.78
CA CYS A 28 -15.34 6.17 18.40
C CYS A 28 -14.37 7.23 18.95
N ALA A 29 -14.56 8.49 18.57
CA ALA A 29 -13.71 9.59 19.02
C ALA A 29 -13.95 9.96 20.51
N THR A 30 -15.04 9.49 21.10
CA THR A 30 -15.41 9.80 22.50
C THR A 30 -14.79 8.82 23.49
N CYS A 31 -14.97 7.52 23.27
CA CYS A 31 -14.47 6.48 24.19
C CYS A 31 -13.23 5.76 23.66
N GLY A 32 -12.85 5.93 22.39
CA GLY A 32 -11.72 5.26 21.77
C GLY A 32 -11.99 3.80 21.38
N GLU A 33 -13.20 3.28 21.61
CA GLU A 33 -13.55 1.91 21.24
C GLU A 33 -13.52 1.73 19.72
N ARG A 34 -13.03 0.57 19.27
CA ARG A 34 -12.86 0.25 17.86
C ARG A 34 -13.82 -0.86 17.44
N SER A 35 -14.32 -0.78 16.22
CA SER A 35 -15.07 -1.87 15.60
C SER A 35 -14.23 -3.16 15.57
N PRO A 36 -14.87 -4.34 15.67
CA PRO A 36 -14.17 -5.60 15.46
C PRO A 36 -13.58 -5.68 14.05
N ASP A 37 -12.73 -6.68 13.86
CA ASP A 37 -12.17 -7.01 12.55
C ASP A 37 -13.31 -7.42 11.62
N PRO A 38 -13.35 -6.90 10.38
CA PRO A 38 -14.49 -7.16 9.52
C PRO A 38 -14.48 -8.61 9.04
N GLU A 39 -15.66 -9.22 9.02
CA GLU A 39 -15.86 -10.59 8.52
C GLU A 39 -16.22 -10.57 7.04
N ALA A 40 -16.83 -9.49 6.57
CA ALA A 40 -17.20 -9.34 5.17
C ALA A 40 -15.96 -9.23 4.25
N GLU A 41 -16.02 -9.93 3.12
CA GLU A 41 -15.03 -9.78 2.07
C GLU A 41 -15.30 -8.52 1.24
N GLY A 42 -14.21 -7.83 0.88
CA GLY A 42 -14.25 -6.71 -0.05
C GLY A 42 -14.79 -5.39 0.55
N PRO A 43 -14.53 -4.27 -0.13
CA PRO A 43 -14.62 -2.95 0.50
C PRO A 43 -16.03 -2.54 0.90
N THR A 44 -17.03 -2.85 0.09
CA THR A 44 -18.42 -2.47 0.32
C THR A 44 -19.02 -3.19 1.54
N GLY A 45 -18.71 -4.48 1.70
CA GLY A 45 -19.18 -5.28 2.83
C GLY A 45 -18.62 -4.75 4.15
N GLN A 46 -17.30 -4.60 4.21
CA GLN A 46 -16.60 -4.10 5.41
C GLN A 46 -17.04 -2.68 5.79
N HIS A 47 -17.26 -1.80 4.82
CA HIS A 47 -17.79 -0.46 5.08
C HIS A 47 -19.19 -0.51 5.70
N SER A 48 -20.06 -1.40 5.21
CA SER A 48 -21.41 -1.58 5.75
C SER A 48 -21.38 -2.13 7.18
N GLU A 49 -20.44 -3.03 7.49
CA GLU A 49 -20.23 -3.55 8.85
C GLU A 49 -19.74 -2.47 9.81
N ALA A 50 -18.73 -1.69 9.40
CA ALA A 50 -18.23 -0.58 10.20
C ALA A 50 -19.32 0.47 10.48
N GLN A 51 -20.17 0.77 9.47
CA GLN A 51 -21.31 1.66 9.65
C GLN A 51 -22.37 1.08 10.59
N ARG A 52 -22.68 -0.22 10.48
CA ARG A 52 -23.60 -0.91 11.39
C ARG A 52 -23.09 -0.81 12.83
N TRP A 53 -21.82 -1.14 13.05
CA TRP A 53 -21.20 -1.01 14.37
C TRP A 53 -21.29 0.41 14.94
N CYS A 54 -21.02 1.46 14.14
CA CYS A 54 -21.15 2.85 14.61
C CYS A 54 -22.57 3.18 15.09
N ARG A 55 -23.60 2.71 14.36
CA ARG A 55 -25.00 2.93 14.72
C ARG A 55 -25.38 2.20 16.00
N ASP A 56 -24.99 0.93 16.11
CA ASP A 56 -25.31 0.09 17.27
C ASP A 56 -24.60 0.61 18.53
N HIS A 57 -23.33 1.00 18.41
CA HIS A 57 -22.56 1.61 19.50
C HIS A 57 -23.17 2.96 19.94
N ALA A 58 -23.55 3.83 19.00
CA ALA A 58 -24.26 5.07 19.33
C ALA A 58 -25.60 4.80 20.04
N ALA A 59 -26.37 3.80 19.58
CA ALA A 59 -27.64 3.41 20.18
C ALA A 59 -27.51 2.80 21.57
N HIS A 60 -26.41 2.09 21.85
CA HIS A 60 -26.14 1.54 23.17
C HIS A 60 -25.79 2.64 24.18
N HIS A 61 -25.04 3.66 23.76
CA HIS A 61 -24.63 4.80 24.59
C HIS A 61 -25.58 6.01 24.50
N HIS A 62 -26.79 5.79 23.98
CA HIS A 62 -27.76 6.84 23.70
C HIS A 62 -28.33 7.62 24.91
N PRO A 63 -28.23 7.22 26.20
CA PRO A 63 -28.65 8.12 27.27
C PRO A 63 -27.78 9.39 27.36
N ASP A 64 -26.51 9.34 26.92
CA ASP A 64 -25.59 10.47 27.04
C ASP A 64 -25.47 11.32 25.76
N GLY A 65 -25.85 10.80 24.60
CA GLY A 65 -25.84 11.53 23.31
C GLY A 65 -24.45 11.99 22.82
N ARG A 66 -23.35 11.52 23.44
CA ARG A 66 -21.98 11.97 23.13
C ARG A 66 -21.28 11.15 22.05
N HIS A 67 -21.66 9.89 21.88
CA HIS A 67 -20.99 8.90 21.02
C HIS A 67 -21.45 9.02 19.55
N LEU A 68 -21.33 10.22 18.98
CA LEU A 68 -21.78 10.53 17.61
C LEU A 68 -20.64 10.77 16.61
N HIS A 69 -19.40 10.87 17.11
CA HIS A 69 -18.22 11.13 16.29
C HIS A 69 -17.37 9.86 16.16
N TYR A 70 -17.06 9.49 14.92
CA TYR A 70 -16.31 8.29 14.58
C TYR A 70 -15.24 8.60 13.54
N THR A 71 -14.11 7.93 13.63
CA THR A 71 -13.05 7.94 12.62
C THR A 71 -13.00 6.59 11.93
N ALA A 72 -12.97 6.58 10.61
CA ALA A 72 -12.75 5.36 9.83
C ALA A 72 -11.26 5.24 9.46
N THR A 73 -10.68 4.07 9.69
CA THR A 73 -9.36 3.69 9.20
C THR A 73 -9.54 2.70 8.07
N VAL A 74 -8.92 3.02 6.93
CA VAL A 74 -8.91 2.17 5.74
C VAL A 74 -7.47 1.77 5.47
N THR A 75 -7.20 0.47 5.48
CA THR A 75 -5.87 -0.09 5.29
C THR A 75 -5.80 -0.83 3.95
N TYR A 76 -4.75 -0.59 3.17
CA TYR A 76 -4.51 -1.29 1.91
C TYR A 76 -3.21 -2.09 2.00
N GLY A 77 -3.25 -3.35 1.58
CA GLY A 77 -2.08 -4.24 1.48
C GLY A 77 -1.53 -4.26 0.06
N TRP A 78 -0.23 -4.00 -0.09
CA TRP A 78 0.48 -4.05 -1.38
C TRP A 78 1.74 -4.89 -1.24
N GLN A 79 2.03 -5.69 -2.26
CA GLN A 79 3.29 -6.40 -2.37
C GLN A 79 4.22 -5.60 -3.29
N ILE A 80 5.47 -5.44 -2.86
CA ILE A 80 6.52 -4.80 -3.66
C ILE A 80 7.50 -5.89 -4.09
N THR A 81 7.57 -6.15 -5.40
CA THR A 81 8.40 -7.21 -5.99
C THR A 81 9.37 -6.65 -7.02
N PRO A 82 10.61 -7.18 -7.11
CA PRO A 82 11.49 -6.88 -8.22
C PRO A 82 10.87 -7.31 -9.55
N THR A 83 10.96 -6.46 -10.58
CA THR A 83 10.50 -6.80 -11.94
C THR A 83 11.51 -7.64 -12.73
N GLU A 84 12.70 -7.79 -12.19
CA GLU A 84 13.83 -8.52 -12.77
C GLU A 84 14.45 -9.42 -11.70
N ASP A 85 15.08 -10.51 -12.14
CA ASP A 85 15.78 -11.41 -11.23
C ASP A 85 16.96 -10.68 -10.58
N ILE A 86 17.03 -10.73 -9.25
CA ILE A 86 18.15 -10.23 -8.48
C ILE A 86 19.15 -11.39 -8.35
N GLY A 87 19.83 -11.68 -9.45
CA GLY A 87 20.94 -12.62 -9.45
C GLY A 87 22.04 -12.21 -8.46
N PRO A 88 22.90 -13.15 -8.04
CA PRO A 88 24.03 -12.84 -7.16
C PRO A 88 24.89 -11.75 -7.79
N ALA A 89 25.45 -10.88 -6.94
CA ALA A 89 26.32 -9.80 -7.40
C ALA A 89 27.37 -10.39 -8.35
N ALA A 90 27.37 -9.93 -9.61
CA ALA A 90 28.33 -10.40 -10.58
C ALA A 90 29.73 -10.11 -10.04
N ASP A 91 30.49 -11.15 -9.75
CA ASP A 91 31.92 -11.04 -9.51
C ASP A 91 32.51 -10.34 -10.73
N HIS A 92 32.98 -9.10 -10.56
CA HIS A 92 33.75 -8.40 -11.57
C HIS A 92 35.12 -9.08 -11.70
N GLY A 93 35.13 -10.27 -12.29
CA GLY A 93 36.31 -10.91 -12.86
C GLY A 93 36.79 -10.02 -14.00
N SER A 94 37.96 -9.43 -13.81
CA SER A 94 38.67 -8.71 -14.86
C SER A 94 38.94 -9.64 -16.04
N ALA A 95 38.27 -9.43 -17.17
CA ALA A 95 38.77 -9.84 -18.49
C ALA A 95 38.05 -9.11 -19.64
N ALA A 96 38.81 -8.24 -20.30
CA ALA A 96 38.81 -7.89 -21.73
C ALA A 96 37.49 -7.73 -22.52
N SER A 97 37.25 -6.47 -22.89
CA SER A 97 36.89 -6.00 -24.25
C SER A 97 35.89 -6.81 -25.08
N SER A 98 34.71 -6.24 -25.31
CA SER A 98 34.10 -6.05 -26.64
C SER A 98 32.86 -5.16 -26.54
N THR A 99 32.97 -3.90 -26.94
CA THR A 99 31.82 -3.10 -27.39
C THR A 99 31.39 -3.56 -28.79
N PRO A 100 30.09 -3.50 -29.11
CA PRO A 100 29.67 -2.38 -29.95
C PRO A 100 28.30 -1.76 -29.58
N ASN A 101 28.31 -0.42 -29.54
CA ASN A 101 27.28 0.54 -29.96
C ASN A 101 25.80 0.30 -29.61
N SER A 102 25.28 1.15 -28.72
CA SER A 102 24.02 1.86 -28.97
C SER A 102 24.07 3.25 -28.32
N PRO A 103 23.67 4.31 -29.03
CA PRO A 103 23.69 5.67 -28.49
C PRO A 103 22.64 5.79 -27.38
N ASN A 104 23.11 6.19 -26.21
CA ASN A 104 22.31 6.53 -25.04
C ASN A 104 21.44 7.75 -25.39
N THR A 105 20.27 7.51 -25.99
CA THR A 105 19.28 8.55 -26.20
C THR A 105 18.52 8.69 -24.91
N LEU A 106 18.84 9.73 -24.13
CA LEU A 106 18.04 10.18 -22.99
C LEU A 106 16.62 10.47 -23.47
N VAL A 107 15.74 9.47 -23.40
CA VAL A 107 14.29 9.68 -23.55
C VAL A 107 13.85 10.39 -22.28
N ARG A 108 13.55 11.69 -22.42
CA ARG A 108 12.95 12.52 -21.37
C ARG A 108 11.72 11.77 -20.84
N PRO A 109 11.56 11.56 -19.52
CA PRO A 109 10.37 10.90 -19.00
C PRO A 109 9.12 11.69 -19.39
N PRO A 110 7.98 11.02 -19.69
CA PRO A 110 6.72 11.71 -19.94
C PRO A 110 6.37 12.56 -18.72
N SER A 111 6.06 13.84 -18.96
CA SER A 111 5.56 14.73 -17.93
C SER A 111 4.18 14.22 -17.49
N TYR A 112 4.10 13.65 -16.29
CA TYR A 112 2.81 13.27 -15.71
C TYR A 112 1.94 14.53 -15.57
N PRO A 113 0.67 14.51 -16.03
CA PRO A 113 -0.24 15.61 -15.76
C PRO A 113 -0.42 15.74 -14.25
N LYS A 114 -0.28 16.96 -13.72
CA LYS A 114 -0.64 17.28 -12.34
C LYS A 114 -2.09 16.83 -12.11
N ALA A 115 -2.31 15.99 -11.10
CA ALA A 115 -3.64 15.68 -10.62
C ALA A 115 -4.35 17.01 -10.28
N VAL A 116 -5.41 17.32 -11.03
CA VAL A 116 -6.32 18.41 -10.72
C VAL A 116 -7.17 17.93 -9.56
N SER A 117 -6.98 18.52 -8.39
CA SER A 117 -7.96 18.44 -7.32
C SER A 117 -9.18 19.27 -7.72
N THR A 118 -10.32 18.60 -7.91
CA THR A 118 -11.65 19.22 -7.88
C THR A 118 -12.24 19.09 -6.49
#